data_AF-A0A3C0JM78-F1
#
_entry.id   AF-A0A3C0JM78-F1
#
_cell.length_a   1.000
_cell.length_b   1.000
_cell.length_c   1.000
_cell.angle_alpha   90.00
_cell.angle_beta   90.00
_cell.angle_gamma   90.00
#
_symmetry.space_group_name_H-M   'P 1'
#
loop_
_entity.id
_entity.type
_entity.pdbx_description
1 polymer ?
#
loop_
_entity_poly.entity_id
_entity_poly.type
_entity_poly.pdbx_seq_one_letter_code
_entity_poly.pdbx_strand_id
1 'polypeptide(L)' 'MADRQIMNDQDIRRALARVAHEILERNRGAEDLVVVGIHTRGVYLAQRLVS' A
#
# COMPACT_ATOMS: atom_id res chain seq x y z
N MET A 1 -10.37 27.04 8.33
CA MET A 1 -9.44 26.74 7.22
C MET A 1 -10.03 25.57 6.45
N ALA A 2 -10.12 25.65 5.12
CA ALA A 2 -10.60 24.52 4.32
C ALA A 2 -9.52 23.43 4.30
N ASP A 3 -9.92 22.20 4.62
CA ASP A 3 -8.99 21.07 4.67
C ASP A 3 -8.51 20.75 3.26
N ARG A 4 -7.19 20.76 3.03
CA ARG A 4 -6.61 20.53 1.70
C ARG A 4 -6.45 19.03 1.50
N GLN A 5 -7.20 18.46 0.57
CA GLN A 5 -7.01 17.07 0.17
C GLN A 5 -5.68 16.90 -0.57
N ILE A 6 -4.80 16.05 -0.04
CA ILE A 6 -3.49 15.74 -0.62
C ILE A 6 -3.59 14.56 -1.60
N MET A 7 -4.42 13.57 -1.27
CA MET A 7 -4.66 12.38 -2.09
C MET A 7 -6.14 12.06 -2.14
N ASN A 8 -6.65 11.80 -3.34
CA ASN A 8 -7.98 11.21 -3.53
C ASN A 8 -7.90 9.68 -3.58
N ASP A 9 -9.06 9.01 -3.65
CA ASP A 9 -9.15 7.55 -3.70
C ASP A 9 -8.35 6.93 -4.85
N GLN A 10 -8.33 7.58 -6.03
CA GLN A 10 -7.59 7.09 -7.17
C GLN A 10 -6.08 7.22 -6.97
N ASP A 11 -5.62 8.29 -6.33
CA ASP A 11 -4.22 8.48 -5.94
C ASP A 11 -3.76 7.38 -4.99
N ILE A 12 -4.57 7.06 -3.97
CA ILE A 12 -4.26 6.00 -3.00
C ILE A 12 -4.18 4.64 -3.70
N ARG A 13 -5.14 4.31 -4.57
CA ARG A 13 -5.13 3.04 -5.32
C ARG A 13 -3.89 2.90 -6.20
N ARG A 14 -3.53 3.95 -6.95
CA ARG A 14 -2.31 3.96 -7.77
C ARG A 14 -1.05 3.83 -6.93
N ALA A 15 -0.99 4.53 -5.80
CA ALA A 15 0.16 4.46 -4.90
C ALA A 15 0.34 3.04 -4.33
N LEU A 16 -0.75 2.40 -3.89
CA LEU A 16 -0.70 1.03 -3.37
C LEU A 16 -0.25 0.03 -4.45
N ALA A 17 -0.82 0.11 -5.67
CA ALA A 17 -0.41 -0.77 -6.78
C ALA A 17 1.08 -0.60 -7.12
N ARG A 18 1.56 0.65 -7.16
CA ARG A 18 2.99 0.93 -7.39
C ARG A 18 3.87 0.33 -6.30
N VAL A 19 3.51 0.52 -5.03
CA VAL A 19 4.27 -0.05 -3.90
C VAL A 19 4.28 -1.58 -3.95
N ALA A 20 3.16 -2.22 -4.31
CA ALA A 20 3.09 -3.67 -4.46
C ALA A 20 4.06 -4.17 -5.54
N HIS A 21 4.07 -3.55 -6.73
CA HIS A 21 5.03 -3.89 -7.78
C HIS A 21 6.49 -3.69 -7.34
N GLU A 22 6.80 -2.55 -6.71
CA GLU A 22 8.15 -2.27 -6.21
C GLU A 22 8.62 -3.30 -5.17
N ILE A 23 7.71 -3.77 -4.30
CA ILE A 23 8.02 -4.83 -3.33
C ILE A 23 8.33 -6.15 -4.06
N LEU A 24 7.51 -6.54 -5.04
CA LEU A 24 7.72 -7.79 -5.78
C LEU A 24 9.02 -7.77 -6.58
N GLU A 25 9.31 -6.67 -7.27
CA GLU A 25 10.55 -6.51 -8.05
C GLU A 25 11.79 -6.58 -7.16
N ARG A 26 11.76 -5.91 -6.00
CA ARG A 26 12.88 -5.92 -5.05
C ARG A 26 13.14 -7.28 -4.42
N ASN A 27 12.07 -8.06 -4.18
CA ASN A 27 12.16 -9.37 -3.53
C ASN A 27 12.19 -10.54 -4.53
N ARG A 28 12.12 -10.27 -5.84
CA ARG A 28 12.07 -11.26 -6.93
C ARG A 28 10.88 -12.23 -6.81
N GLY A 29 9.76 -11.72 -6.31
CA GLY A 29 8.55 -12.51 -6.05
C GLY A 29 8.03 -12.33 -4.63
N ALA A 30 7.08 -13.18 -4.25
CA ALA A 30 6.37 -13.14 -2.97
C ALA A 30 6.50 -14.43 -2.14
N GLU A 31 7.36 -15.36 -2.56
CA GLU A 31 7.39 -16.74 -2.03
C GLU A 31 7.67 -16.79 -0.52
N ASP A 32 8.61 -15.98 -0.04
CA ASP A 32 8.96 -15.85 1.39
C ASP A 32 8.68 -14.44 1.94
N LEU A 33 7.67 -13.75 1.39
CA LEU A 33 7.36 -12.37 1.75
C LEU A 33 6.19 -12.29 2.73
N VAL A 34 6.36 -11.53 3.81
CA VAL A 34 5.29 -11.21 4.76
C VAL A 34 5.10 -9.70 4.84
N VAL A 35 3.84 -9.26 4.83
CA VAL A 35 3.45 -7.87 5.05
C VAL A 35 2.82 -7.74 6.42
N VAL A 36 3.35 -6.86 7.26
CA VAL A 36 2.82 -6.55 8.60
C VAL A 36 2.30 -5.12 8.63
N GLY A 37 0.99 -4.96 8.80
CA GLY A 37 0.37 -3.65 8.98
C GLY A 37 0.55 -3.14 10.40
N ILE A 38 1.16 -1.96 10.56
CA ILE A 38 1.30 -1.28 11.86
C ILE A 38 0.33 -0.10 11.94
N HIS A 39 -0.13 0.23 13.16
CA HIS A 39 -1.22 1.18 13.42
C HIS A 39 -2.57 0.78 12.80
N THR A 40 -3.68 1.26 13.39
CA THR A 40 -5.04 0.83 13.03
C THR A 40 -5.35 0.95 11.54
N ARG A 41 -4.96 2.05 10.88
CA ARG A 41 -5.17 2.23 9.44
C ARG A 41 -4.15 1.50 8.56
N GLY A 42 -2.94 1.23 9.09
CA GLY A 42 -1.93 0.49 8.34
C GLY A 42 -2.28 -0.99 8.18
N VAL A 43 -3.07 -1.58 9.09
CA VAL A 43 -3.63 -2.93 8.93
C VAL A 43 -4.50 -3.03 7.67
N TYR A 44 -5.40 -2.07 7.45
CA TYR A 44 -6.25 -2.05 6.25
C TYR A 44 -5.46 -1.76 4.97
N LEU A 45 -4.43 -0.90 5.04
CA LEU A 45 -3.57 -0.65 3.90
C LEU A 45 -2.73 -1.88 3.53
N ALA A 46 -2.20 -2.60 4.52
CA ALA A 46 -1.50 -3.86 4.30
C ALA A 46 -2.38 -4.90 3.62
N GLN A 47 -3.64 -5.06 4.07
CA GLN A 47 -4.61 -5.94 3.42
C GLN A 47 -4.90 -5.54 1.96
N ARG A 48 -5.00 -4.24 1.67
CA ARG A 48 -5.19 -3.74 0.29
C ARG A 48 -3.93 -3.81 -0.57
N LEU A 49 -2.75 -3.89 0.04
CA LEU A 49 -1.48 -4.00 -0.67
C LEU A 49 -1.27 -5.40 -1.24
N VAL A 50 -1.81 -6.42 -0.55
CA VAL A 50 -1.66 -7.84 -0.90
C VAL A 50 -2.89 -8.42 -1.61
N SER A 51 -3.93 -7.61 -1.84
CA SER A 51 -5.15 -8.00 -2.55
C SER A 51 -4.97 -7.98 -4.06
#